data_AF-A0A7S4MFL2-F1
#
_entry.id   AF-A0A7S4MFL2-F1
#
_cell.length_a   1.000
_cell.length_b   1.000
_cell.length_c   1.000
_cell.angle_alpha   90.00
_cell.angle_beta   90.00
_cell.angle_gamma   90.00
#
_symmetry.space_group_name_H-M   'P 1'
#
loop_
_entity.id
_entity.type
_entity.pdbx_description
1 polymer ?
#
loop_
_entity_poly.entity_id
_entity_poly.type
_entity_poly.pdbx_seq_one_letter_code
_entity_poly.pdbx_strand_id
1 'polypeptide(L)'
;ETLTQVLTDFVETAYCRRMCDESKVQPLIGSPRHVRIGIMFESVRLVDAKLVVRLHSVFEQRSERLLEQFVKHLRERTPELERLQYEAKSPPSTRTIII
;
A
#
# COMPACT_ATOMS: atom_id res chain seq x y z
N GLU A 1 7.07 13.40 -9.17
CA GLU A 1 5.84 12.59 -9.27
C GLU A 1 5.02 12.84 -8.01
N THR A 2 3.68 12.78 -8.02
CA THR A 2 2.91 12.98 -6.77
C THR A 2 2.78 11.66 -6.01
N LEU A 3 2.79 11.68 -4.68
CA LEU A 3 2.62 10.47 -3.85
C LEU A 3 1.36 9.69 -4.24
N THR A 4 0.24 10.37 -4.49
CA THR A 4 -1.01 9.76 -4.97
C THR A 4 -0.81 8.98 -6.27
N GLN A 5 -0.01 9.50 -7.20
CA GLN A 5 0.30 8.83 -8.47
C GLN A 5 1.13 7.57 -8.22
N VAL A 6 2.17 7.66 -7.37
CA VAL A 6 3.02 6.51 -6.98
C VAL A 6 2.19 5.41 -6.33
N LEU A 7 1.30 5.75 -5.40
CA LEU A 7 0.40 4.79 -4.73
C LEU A 7 -0.58 4.15 -5.71
N THR A 8 -1.12 4.94 -6.63
CA THR A 8 -2.04 4.44 -7.65
C THR A 8 -1.34 3.46 -8.58
N ASP A 9 -0.12 3.79 -9.02
CA ASP A 9 0.66 2.92 -9.89
C ASP A 9 1.04 1.62 -9.18
N PHE A 10 1.30 1.68 -7.88
CA PHE A 10 1.54 0.48 -7.06
C PHE A 10 0.32 -0.46 -7.03
N VAL A 11 -0.87 0.05 -6.70
CA VAL A 11 -2.08 -0.80 -6.64
C VAL A 11 -2.48 -1.35 -8.01
N GLU A 12 -2.01 -0.72 -9.10
CA GLU A 12 -2.21 -1.18 -10.47
C GLU A 12 -1.17 -2.19 -10.96
N THR A 13 -0.14 -2.50 -10.17
CA THR A 13 0.85 -3.54 -10.53
C THR A 13 0.20 -4.91 -10.71
N ALA A 14 0.78 -5.75 -11.55
CA ALA A 14 0.31 -7.12 -11.77
C ALA A 14 0.26 -7.94 -10.47
N TYR A 15 1.18 -7.67 -9.55
CA TYR A 15 1.21 -8.27 -8.22
C TYR A 15 -0.03 -7.88 -7.39
N CYS A 16 -0.33 -6.59 -7.31
CA CYS A 16 -1.47 -6.09 -6.56
C CYS A 16 -2.81 -6.56 -7.15
N ARG A 17 -2.93 -6.58 -8.48
CA ARG A 17 -4.12 -7.13 -9.17
C ARG A 17 -4.34 -8.60 -8.81
N ARG A 18 -3.29 -9.43 -8.91
CA ARG A 18 -3.36 -10.84 -8.52
C ARG A 18 -3.76 -11.01 -7.06
N MET A 19 -3.25 -10.16 -6.16
CA MET A 19 -3.63 -10.21 -4.75
C MET A 19 -5.11 -9.89 -4.53
N CYS A 20 -5.65 -8.88 -5.21
CA CYS A 20 -7.09 -8.59 -5.18
C CYS A 20 -7.93 -9.77 -5.68
N ASP A 21 -7.53 -10.38 -6.79
CA ASP A 21 -8.21 -11.54 -7.37
C ASP A 21 -8.24 -12.73 -6.38
N GLU A 22 -7.08 -13.04 -5.77
CA GLU A 22 -6.96 -14.13 -4.78
C GLU A 22 -7.77 -13.86 -3.51
N SER A 23 -7.87 -12.59 -3.08
CA SER A 23 -8.70 -12.17 -1.95
C SER A 23 -10.18 -12.00 -2.29
N LYS A 24 -10.60 -12.32 -3.53
CA LYS A 24 -11.98 -12.13 -4.05
C LYS A 24 -12.49 -10.70 -3.87
N VAL A 25 -11.60 -9.72 -3.86
CA VAL A 25 -11.95 -8.30 -3.81
C VAL A 25 -12.29 -7.87 -5.23
N GLN A 26 -13.57 -7.55 -5.48
CA GLN A 26 -14.02 -7.16 -6.81
C GLN A 26 -13.22 -5.96 -7.35
N PRO A 27 -12.97 -5.92 -8.67
CA PRO A 27 -11.71 -5.43 -9.17
C PRO A 27 -11.65 -3.90 -9.27
N LEU A 28 -10.41 -3.42 -9.28
CA LEU A 28 -9.93 -2.13 -9.81
C LEU A 28 -10.54 -1.72 -11.18
N ILE A 29 -11.25 -2.63 -11.86
CA ILE A 29 -11.92 -2.47 -13.14
C ILE A 29 -13.24 -1.73 -12.92
N GLY A 30 -13.34 -0.50 -13.43
CA GLY A 30 -14.52 0.36 -13.29
C GLY A 30 -14.46 1.33 -12.10
N SER A 31 -13.68 1.03 -11.06
CA SER A 31 -13.45 1.97 -9.95
C SER A 31 -12.67 3.19 -10.43
N PRO A 32 -13.13 4.42 -10.11
CA PRO A 32 -12.39 5.64 -10.42
C PRO A 32 -10.98 5.56 -9.85
N ARG A 33 -10.00 6.09 -10.59
CA ARG A 33 -8.57 5.98 -10.25
C ARG A 33 -8.26 6.42 -8.82
N HIS A 34 -8.92 7.47 -8.34
CA HIS A 34 -8.75 8.00 -6.98
C HIS A 34 -9.27 7.08 -5.87
N VAL A 35 -10.17 6.13 -6.17
CA VAL A 35 -10.72 5.16 -5.20
C VAL A 35 -9.84 3.92 -5.08
N ARG A 36 -8.95 3.67 -6.05
CA ARG A 36 -8.16 2.43 -6.16
C ARG A 36 -7.18 2.23 -5.01
N ILE A 37 -6.61 3.32 -4.49
CA ILE A 37 -5.73 3.27 -3.30
C ILE A 37 -6.51 2.68 -2.11
N GLY A 38 -7.76 3.12 -1.94
CA GLY A 38 -8.66 2.68 -0.89
C GLY A 38 -9.13 1.23 -0.99
N ILE A 39 -8.81 0.53 -2.08
CA ILE A 39 -9.08 -0.91 -2.18
C ILE A 39 -8.14 -1.68 -1.26
N MET A 40 -6.86 -1.32 -1.26
CA MET A 40 -5.83 -2.01 -0.47
C MET A 40 -5.54 -1.32 0.85
N PHE A 41 -5.42 0.00 0.80
CA PHE A 41 -5.04 0.81 1.94
C PHE A 41 -6.28 1.41 2.59
N GLU A 42 -6.58 0.96 3.80
CA GLU A 42 -7.63 1.55 4.62
C GLU A 42 -7.28 3.00 5.02
N SER A 43 -6.01 3.26 5.28
CA SER A 43 -5.53 4.62 5.56
C SER A 43 -4.13 4.83 5.04
N VAL A 44 -3.88 6.02 4.49
CA VAL A 44 -2.55 6.48 4.10
C VAL A 44 -2.37 7.90 4.61
N ARG A 45 -1.28 8.16 5.33
CA ARG A 45 -0.93 9.48 5.87
C ARG A 45 0.54 9.74 5.63
N LEU A 46 0.87 10.89 5.07
CA LEU A 46 2.25 11.37 5.00
C LEU A 46 2.49 12.28 6.20
N VAL A 47 3.54 11.98 6.98
CA VAL A 47 3.98 12.79 8.13
C VAL A 47 5.48 13.02 7.95
N ASP A 48 5.87 14.23 7.58
CA ASP A 48 7.24 14.57 7.19
C ASP A 48 7.73 13.63 6.06
N ALA A 49 8.89 12.98 6.26
CA ALA A 49 9.44 11.97 5.35
C ALA A 49 8.99 10.54 5.68
N LYS A 50 7.89 10.37 6.44
CA LYS A 50 7.36 9.08 6.86
C LYS A 50 5.96 8.83 6.29
N LEU A 51 5.81 7.74 5.55
CA LEU A 51 4.51 7.26 5.08
C LEU A 51 3.93 6.29 6.09
N VAL A 52 2.76 6.61 6.65
CA VAL A 52 2.01 5.74 7.56
C VAL A 52 0.87 5.08 6.78
N VAL A 53 0.86 3.75 6.75
CA VAL A 53 -0.15 2.96 6.03
C VAL A 53 -0.85 1.96 6.93
N ARG A 54 -2.11 1.73 6.61
CA ARG A 54 -2.91 0.63 7.16
C ARG A 54 -3.56 -0.11 6.00
N LEU A 55 -3.51 -1.43 6.04
CA LEU A 55 -4.15 -2.28 5.04
C LEU A 55 -5.56 -2.66 5.47
N HIS A 56 -6.44 -2.94 4.51
CA HIS A 56 -7.68 -3.64 4.83
C HIS A 56 -7.37 -5.05 5.37
N SER A 57 -8.22 -5.55 6.27
CA SER A 57 -8.06 -6.86 6.95
C SER A 57 -7.81 -8.03 5.99
N VAL A 58 -8.42 -7.99 4.80
CA VAL A 58 -8.26 -9.01 3.74
C VAL A 58 -6.83 -9.10 3.17
N PHE A 59 -6.02 -8.05 3.37
CA PHE A 59 -4.62 -7.99 2.93
C PHE A 59 -3.63 -8.12 4.09
N GLU A 60 -4.07 -8.00 5.36
CA GLU A 60 -3.18 -8.10 6.53
C GLU A 60 -2.46 -9.45 6.62
N GLN A 61 -3.12 -10.55 6.26
CA GLN A 61 -2.52 -11.89 6.26
C GLN A 61 -1.35 -12.03 5.28
N ARG A 62 -1.25 -11.14 4.30
CA ARG A 62 -0.23 -11.15 3.24
C ARG A 62 0.61 -9.87 3.28
N SER A 63 0.55 -9.14 4.40
CA SER A 63 1.16 -7.83 4.53
C SER A 63 2.66 -7.86 4.30
N GLU A 64 3.37 -8.92 4.71
CA GLU A 64 4.83 -8.95 4.58
C GLU A 64 5.30 -8.80 3.14
N ARG A 65 4.82 -9.69 2.25
CA ARG A 65 5.21 -9.64 0.83
C ARG A 65 4.65 -8.41 0.12
N LEU A 66 3.46 -7.94 0.52
CA LEU A 66 2.90 -6.69 0.01
C LEU A 66 3.78 -5.50 0.37
N LEU A 67 4.19 -5.39 1.63
CA LEU A 67 5.03 -4.31 2.14
C LEU A 67 6.43 -4.36 1.53
N GLU A 68 7.01 -5.54 1.28
CA GLU A 68 8.28 -5.68 0.57
C GLU A 68 8.21 -5.11 -0.85
N GLN A 69 7.19 -5.51 -1.63
CA GLN A 69 6.98 -4.97 -2.98
C GLN A 69 6.70 -3.46 -2.94
N PHE A 70 5.95 -3.02 -1.93
CA PHE A 70 5.61 -1.61 -1.78
C PHE A 70 6.83 -0.76 -1.45
N VAL A 71 7.68 -1.20 -0.53
CA VAL A 71 8.94 -0.51 -0.19
C VAL A 71 9.85 -0.42 -1.41
N LYS A 72 9.96 -1.49 -2.19
CA LYS A 72 10.73 -1.47 -3.45
C LYS A 72 10.19 -0.41 -4.41
N HIS A 73 8.88 -0.36 -4.61
CA HIS A 73 8.22 0.63 -5.45
C HIS A 73 8.43 2.08 -4.95
N LEU A 74 8.36 2.29 -3.63
CA LEU A 74 8.60 3.61 -3.02
C LEU A 74 10.05 4.06 -3.19
N ARG A 75 11.04 3.19 -2.98
CA ARG A 75 12.47 3.50 -3.19
C ARG A 75 12.77 4.00 -4.59
N GLU A 76 12.15 3.39 -5.58
CA GLU A 76 12.39 3.71 -7.00
C GLU A 76 11.71 5.02 -7.43
N ARG A 77 10.60 5.40 -6.80
CA ARG A 77 9.72 6.50 -7.26
C ARG A 77 9.66 7.70 -6.34
N THR A 78 10.01 7.54 -5.06
CA THR A 78 9.90 8.57 -4.00
C THR A 78 11.15 8.55 -3.10
N PRO A 79 12.34 8.89 -3.64
CA PRO A 79 13.61 8.81 -2.90
C PRO A 79 13.68 9.76 -1.69
N GLU A 80 12.82 10.78 -1.61
CA GLU A 80 12.69 11.68 -0.46
C GLU A 80 11.99 11.05 0.75
N LEU A 81 11.35 9.88 0.56
CA LEU A 81 10.66 9.18 1.63
C LEU A 81 11.65 8.28 2.38
N GLU A 82 11.85 8.53 3.66
CA GLU A 82 12.84 7.80 4.48
C GLU A 82 12.25 6.55 5.14
N ARG A 83 10.96 6.58 5.48
CA ARG A 83 10.34 5.56 6.35
C ARG A 83 8.94 5.20 5.91
N LEU A 84 8.65 3.90 6.00
CA LEU A 84 7.29 3.35 5.94
C LEU A 84 6.91 2.84 7.33
N GLN A 85 5.79 3.30 7.87
CA GLN A 85 5.19 2.78 9.10
C GLN A 85 3.91 2.04 8.75
N TYR A 86 3.89 0.73 8.97
CA TYR A 86 2.71 -0.11 8.83
C TYR A 86 2.03 -0.29 10.19
N GLU A 87 0.73 0.02 10.26
CA GLU A 87 -0.11 -0.22 11.43
C GLU A 87 -1.05 -1.40 11.13
N ALA A 88 -0.85 -2.55 11.77
CA ALA A 88 -1.75 -3.69 11.70
C ALA A 88 -2.85 -3.57 12.75
N LYS A 89 -4.08 -3.99 12.43
CA LYS A 89 -5.21 -3.95 13.36
C LYS A 89 -5.31 -5.17 14.27
N SER A 90 -4.95 -6.37 13.79
CA SER A 90 -5.19 -7.59 14.55
C SER A 90 -4.11 -8.66 14.34
N PRO A 91 -3.22 -8.89 15.33
CA PRO A 91 -3.08 -8.13 16.57
C PRO A 91 -2.59 -6.71 16.31
N PRO A 92 -3.00 -5.71 17.12
CA PRO A 92 -2.49 -4.35 17.01
C PRO A 92 -0.97 -4.33 17.08
N SER A 93 -0.32 -3.92 16.01
CA SER A 93 1.13 -3.84 15.94
C SER A 93 1.57 -2.74 14.99
N THR A 94 2.77 -2.20 15.24
CA THR A 94 3.38 -1.19 14.37
C THR A 94 4.73 -1.70 13.91
N ARG A 95 4.96 -1.68 12.59
CA ARG A 95 6.23 -2.05 11.97
C ARG A 95 6.77 -0.86 11.20
N THR A 96 7.99 -0.44 11.52
CA THR A 96 8.70 0.61 10.79
C THR A 96 9.72 -0.03 9.86
N ILE A 97 9.73 0.38 8.60
CA ILE A 97 10.66 -0.09 7.56
C ILE A 97 11.40 1.13 7.01
N ILE A 98 12.72 1.03 6.91
CA ILE A 98 13.57 2.06 6.29
C ILE A 98 13.50 1.89 4.78
N ILE A 99 13.16 2.96 4.08
CA ILE A 99 13.11 3.04 2.63
C ILE A 99 14.50 3.43 2.14
#